data_AF-A0A8D8LQ39-F1
#
_entry.id   AF-A0A8D8LQ39-F1
#
_cell.length_a   1.000
_cell.length_b   1.000
_cell.length_c   1.000
_cell.angle_alpha   90.00
_cell.angle_beta   90.00
_cell.angle_gamma   90.00
#
_symmetry.space_group_name_H-M   'P 1'
#
loop_
_entity.id
_entity.type
_entity.pdbx_description
1 polymer ?
#
loop_
_entity_poly.entity_id
_entity_poly.type
_entity_poly.pdbx_seq_one_letter_code
_entity_poly.pdbx_strand_id
1 'polypeptide(L)'
;MSLFCLHSIPADMMYLTYCGQIKTASLDEWSFLYKRYLTIDTPSEKINILRALGCSKDPSILNHFLSLAFDSPDRQVRTQDLATVFASIAHNPEGYEVAKKYLYTNVDKIYDLYGPKNQQIVKYLSQISSQIVNEDELREFNEIKEKHYEKYLKQSQILLQQAEETPQINLQWHRHNFELVSQLLDERQYQVPKAD
;
A
#
# COMPACT_ATOMS: atom_id res chain seq x y z
N MET A 1 14.86 12.60 22.55
CA MET A 1 13.85 13.64 22.87
C MET A 1 12.65 13.38 21.99
N SER A 2 11.58 12.83 22.57
CA SER A 2 10.39 12.38 21.85
C SER A 2 9.63 13.55 21.24
N LEU A 3 9.50 13.57 19.91
CA LEU A 3 8.68 14.52 19.14
C LEU A 3 7.16 14.33 19.35
N PHE A 4 6.74 13.72 20.45
CA PHE A 4 5.33 13.56 20.84
C PHE A 4 4.95 14.58 21.93
N CYS A 5 5.44 15.82 21.82
CA CYS A 5 5.01 16.90 22.69
C CYS A 5 3.59 17.38 22.32
N LEU A 6 2.59 16.88 23.08
CA LEU A 6 1.52 17.64 23.77
C LEU A 6 0.85 18.85 23.05
N HIS A 7 0.74 18.86 21.73
CA HIS A 7 -0.26 19.67 21.02
C HIS A 7 -1.25 18.75 20.33
N SER A 8 -2.54 19.02 20.51
CA SER A 8 -3.61 18.30 19.81
C SER A 8 -3.41 18.49 18.30
N ILE A 9 -2.92 17.45 17.61
CA ILE A 9 -2.83 17.48 16.15
C ILE A 9 -4.27 17.52 15.65
N PRO A 10 -4.66 18.53 14.86
CA PRO A 10 -6.00 18.56 14.26
C PRO A 10 -6.29 17.25 13.55
N ALA A 11 -7.53 16.76 13.67
CA ALA A 11 -7.88 15.42 13.17
C ALA A 11 -7.50 15.22 11.69
N ASP A 12 -7.64 16.28 10.89
CA ASP A 12 -7.36 16.29 9.46
C ASP A 12 -5.85 16.27 9.13
N MET A 13 -5.00 16.69 10.07
CA MET A 13 -3.54 16.72 9.92
C MET A 13 -2.84 15.50 10.52
N MET A 14 -3.57 14.63 11.25
CA MET A 14 -3.00 13.48 11.94
C MET A 14 -2.23 12.56 11.00
N TYR A 15 -2.85 12.16 9.89
CA TYR A 15 -2.19 11.29 8.91
C TYR A 15 -0.91 11.93 8.36
N LEU A 16 -0.97 13.19 7.91
CA LEU A 16 0.18 13.88 7.31
C LEU A 16 1.33 14.02 8.30
N THR A 17 1.02 14.36 9.56
CA THR A 17 2.01 14.54 10.62
C THR A 17 2.71 13.21 10.94
N TYR A 18 1.94 12.15 11.17
CA TYR A 18 2.51 10.84 11.47
C TYR A 18 3.26 10.26 10.26
N CYS A 19 2.70 10.35 9.06
CA CYS A 19 3.33 9.86 7.82
C CYS A 19 4.66 10.58 7.57
N GLY A 20 4.72 11.90 7.77
CA GLY A 20 5.94 12.68 7.64
C GLY A 20 7.06 12.21 8.57
N GLN A 21 6.73 11.91 9.83
CA GLN A 21 7.70 11.38 10.79
C GLN A 21 8.13 9.95 10.44
N ILE A 22 7.18 9.09 10.04
CA ILE A 22 7.45 7.68 9.74
C ILE A 22 8.34 7.47 8.51
N LYS A 23 8.32 8.38 7.54
CA LYS A 23 9.15 8.28 6.32
C LYS A 23 10.62 8.04 6.59
N THR A 24 11.17 8.65 7.64
CA THR A 24 12.58 8.54 8.03
C THR A 24 12.75 7.92 9.42
N ALA A 25 11.70 7.34 9.98
CA ALA A 25 11.74 6.76 11.31
C ALA A 25 12.57 5.49 11.35
N SER A 26 13.34 5.34 12.42
CA SER A 26 13.91 4.06 12.83
C SER A 26 12.81 3.05 13.20
N LEU A 27 13.18 1.77 13.32
CA LEU A 27 12.26 0.73 13.78
C LEU A 27 11.68 1.06 15.18
N ASP A 28 12.45 1.69 16.06
CA ASP A 28 11.99 2.06 17.41
C ASP A 28 10.93 3.17 17.37
N GLU A 29 11.14 4.19 16.55
CA GLU A 29 10.17 5.28 16.34
C GLU A 29 8.90 4.79 15.64
N TRP A 30 9.04 3.92 14.65
CA TRP A 30 7.92 3.23 14.01
C TRP A 30 7.14 2.39 15.05
N SER A 31 7.87 1.62 15.87
CA SER A 31 7.30 0.77 16.91
C SER A 31 6.58 1.58 17.99
N PHE A 32 7.06 2.79 18.28
CA PHE A 32 6.36 3.71 19.19
C PHE A 32 4.95 4.05 18.66
N LEU A 33 4.85 4.41 17.38
CA LEU A 33 3.57 4.74 16.78
C LEU A 33 2.66 3.50 16.67
N TYR A 34 3.21 2.32 16.38
CA TYR A 34 2.45 1.07 16.41
C TYR A 34 1.91 0.75 17.82
N LYS A 35 2.69 0.97 18.88
CA LYS A 35 2.20 0.82 20.27
C LYS A 35 1.05 1.79 20.57
N ARG A 36 1.10 3.02 20.06
CA ARG A 36 -0.02 3.97 20.17
C ARG A 36 -1.30 3.45 19.48
N TYR A 37 -1.17 2.81 18.32
CA TYR A 37 -2.31 2.16 17.65
C TYR A 37 -2.98 1.10 18.53
N LEU A 38 -2.19 0.33 19.29
CA LEU A 38 -2.71 -0.71 20.18
C LEU A 38 -3.51 -0.13 21.35
N THR A 39 -3.09 1.02 21.89
CA THR A 39 -3.65 1.57 23.13
C THR A 39 -4.79 2.55 22.91
N ILE A 40 -4.92 3.12 21.72
CA ILE A 40 -5.94 4.14 21.45
C ILE A 40 -7.32 3.52 21.22
N ASP A 41 -8.40 4.23 21.53
CA ASP A 41 -9.76 3.73 21.34
C ASP A 41 -10.49 4.36 20.14
N THR A 42 -10.05 5.54 19.71
CA THR A 42 -10.66 6.28 18.60
C THR A 42 -10.46 5.57 17.26
N PRO A 43 -11.53 5.05 16.61
CA PRO A 43 -11.37 4.26 15.38
C PRO A 43 -10.77 5.06 14.22
N SER A 44 -11.12 6.34 14.08
CA SER A 44 -10.57 7.20 13.03
C SER A 44 -9.06 7.44 13.21
N GLU A 45 -8.59 7.62 14.46
CA GLU A 45 -7.17 7.76 14.73
C GLU A 45 -6.41 6.45 14.48
N LYS A 46 -7.01 5.28 14.80
CA LYS A 46 -6.43 3.98 14.44
C LYS A 46 -6.17 3.86 12.94
N ILE A 47 -7.16 4.21 12.12
CA ILE A 47 -7.00 4.16 10.66
C ILE A 47 -5.91 5.14 10.20
N ASN A 48 -5.86 6.36 10.75
CA ASN A 48 -4.79 7.32 10.43
C ASN A 48 -3.40 6.78 10.79
N ILE A 49 -3.26 6.11 11.94
CA ILE A 49 -2.00 5.49 12.34
C ILE A 49 -1.63 4.34 11.40
N LEU A 50 -2.54 3.41 11.08
CA LEU A 50 -2.26 2.31 10.15
C LEU A 50 -1.85 2.80 8.75
N ARG A 51 -2.47 3.88 8.27
CA ARG A 51 -2.05 4.53 7.02
C ARG A 51 -0.64 5.12 7.14
N ALA A 52 -0.37 5.84 8.22
CA ALA A 52 0.92 6.51 8.44
C ALA A 52 2.09 5.52 8.62
N LEU A 53 1.86 4.39 9.30
CA LEU A 53 2.87 3.35 9.49
C LEU A 53 3.36 2.75 8.16
N GLY A 54 2.49 2.75 7.14
CA GLY A 54 2.85 2.34 5.78
C GLY A 54 3.71 3.36 5.02
N CYS A 55 3.95 4.56 5.56
CA CYS A 55 4.76 5.60 4.90
C CYS A 55 6.27 5.42 5.07
N SER A 56 6.74 4.38 5.78
CA SER A 56 8.18 4.17 5.98
C SER A 56 8.89 3.98 4.64
N LYS A 57 10.10 4.53 4.50
CA LYS A 57 10.93 4.29 3.32
C LYS A 57 11.84 3.07 3.45
N ASP A 58 11.84 2.39 4.60
CA ASP A 58 12.61 1.18 4.81
C ASP A 58 11.76 -0.06 4.45
N PRO A 59 12.09 -0.79 3.37
CA PRO A 59 11.35 -1.99 2.98
C PRO A 59 11.33 -3.07 4.06
N SER A 60 12.32 -3.11 4.96
CA SER A 60 12.38 -4.06 6.07
C SER A 60 11.28 -3.77 7.09
N ILE A 61 11.03 -2.48 7.38
CA ILE A 61 9.94 -2.05 8.26
C ILE A 61 8.58 -2.35 7.61
N LEU A 62 8.43 -2.13 6.30
CA LEU A 62 7.19 -2.43 5.59
C LEU A 62 6.90 -3.93 5.55
N ASN A 63 7.92 -4.77 5.34
CA ASN A 63 7.79 -6.23 5.45
C ASN A 63 7.40 -6.64 6.88
N HIS A 64 8.04 -6.06 7.90
CA HIS A 64 7.69 -6.29 9.29
C HIS A 64 6.22 -5.92 9.57
N PHE A 65 5.74 -4.81 9.00
CA PHE A 65 4.35 -4.39 9.17
C PHE A 65 3.35 -5.37 8.53
N LEU A 66 3.64 -5.87 7.32
CA LEU A 66 2.83 -6.94 6.72
C LEU A 66 2.81 -8.19 7.59
N SER A 67 3.96 -8.59 8.14
CA SER A 67 4.04 -9.76 9.01
C SER A 67 3.20 -9.58 10.28
N LEU A 68 3.31 -8.43 10.95
CA LEU A 68 2.46 -8.10 12.10
C LEU A 68 0.97 -8.10 11.75
N ALA A 69 0.62 -7.64 10.55
CA ALA A 69 -0.75 -7.50 10.10
C ALA A 69 -1.36 -8.81 9.59
N PHE A 70 -0.60 -9.76 9.04
CA PHE A 70 -1.19 -10.93 8.39
C PHE A 70 -0.67 -12.27 8.89
N ASP A 71 0.51 -12.32 9.51
CA ASP A 71 1.19 -13.56 9.89
C ASP A 71 1.18 -13.81 11.40
N SER A 72 1.08 -12.76 12.21
CA SER A 72 1.16 -12.89 13.66
C SER A 72 -0.02 -13.72 14.21
N PRO A 73 0.23 -14.76 15.03
CA PRO A 73 -0.83 -15.52 15.68
C PRO A 73 -1.62 -14.66 16.67
N ASP A 74 -0.95 -13.70 17.31
CA ASP A 74 -1.52 -12.72 18.24
C ASP A 74 -1.80 -11.37 17.55
N ARG A 75 -2.11 -11.41 16.25
CA ARG A 75 -2.35 -10.24 15.41
C ARG A 75 -3.37 -9.31 16.06
N GLN A 76 -2.93 -8.08 16.28
CA GLN A 76 -3.74 -7.01 16.86
C GLN A 76 -4.52 -6.20 15.81
N VAL A 77 -4.03 -6.19 14.56
CA VAL A 77 -4.75 -5.53 13.45
C VAL A 77 -6.00 -6.32 13.11
N ARG A 78 -7.17 -5.70 13.08
CA ARG A 78 -8.45 -6.40 12.78
C ARG A 78 -8.55 -6.76 11.30
N THR A 79 -9.28 -7.83 10.97
CA THR A 79 -9.43 -8.30 9.57
C THR A 79 -9.99 -7.23 8.63
N GLN A 80 -10.91 -6.40 9.11
CA GLN A 80 -11.46 -5.27 8.36
C GLN A 80 -10.45 -4.13 8.09
N ASP A 81 -9.42 -4.00 8.93
CA ASP A 81 -8.41 -2.92 8.84
C ASP A 81 -7.19 -3.34 8.00
N LEU A 82 -7.04 -4.63 7.70
CA LEU A 82 -5.96 -5.15 6.87
C LEU A 82 -5.93 -4.57 5.47
N ALA A 83 -7.10 -4.22 4.92
CA ALA A 83 -7.18 -3.54 3.64
C ALA A 83 -6.47 -2.18 3.67
N THR A 84 -6.54 -1.47 4.81
CA THR A 84 -5.83 -0.22 5.03
C THR A 84 -4.32 -0.43 5.10
N VAL A 85 -3.87 -1.47 5.80
CA VAL A 85 -2.44 -1.80 5.91
C VAL A 85 -1.84 -2.15 4.54
N PHE A 86 -2.48 -3.08 3.83
CA PHE A 86 -1.99 -3.48 2.51
C PHE A 86 -1.98 -2.29 1.55
N ALA A 87 -3.05 -1.48 1.54
CA ALA A 87 -3.13 -0.30 0.69
C ALA A 87 -2.04 0.73 1.00
N SER A 88 -1.75 1.01 2.27
CA SER A 88 -0.74 2.02 2.63
C SER A 88 0.67 1.61 2.19
N ILE A 89 0.96 0.31 2.19
CA ILE A 89 2.23 -0.25 1.72
C ILE A 89 2.25 -0.35 0.19
N ALA A 90 1.16 -0.80 -0.43
CA ALA A 90 1.10 -0.96 -1.89
C ALA A 90 1.24 0.36 -2.64
N HIS A 91 0.71 1.47 -2.11
CA HIS A 91 0.84 2.81 -2.73
C HIS A 91 2.12 3.55 -2.29
N ASN A 92 2.96 2.94 -1.46
CA ASN A 92 4.26 3.48 -1.09
C ASN A 92 5.27 3.09 -2.20
N PRO A 93 6.03 4.03 -2.80
CA PRO A 93 7.03 3.71 -3.83
C PRO A 93 8.06 2.65 -3.38
N GLU A 94 8.53 2.74 -2.14
CA GLU A 94 9.44 1.78 -1.52
C GLU A 94 8.72 0.51 -1.03
N GLY A 95 7.39 0.52 -0.95
CA GLY A 95 6.54 -0.57 -0.47
C GLY A 95 5.81 -1.37 -1.56
N TYR A 96 5.72 -0.86 -2.79
CA TYR A 96 5.00 -1.50 -3.87
C TYR A 96 5.48 -2.94 -4.12
N GLU A 97 6.79 -3.11 -4.32
CA GLU A 97 7.40 -4.44 -4.52
C GLU A 97 7.20 -5.36 -3.31
N VAL A 98 7.25 -4.79 -2.10
CA VAL A 98 7.00 -5.53 -0.85
C VAL A 98 5.58 -6.08 -0.82
N ALA A 99 4.58 -5.24 -1.11
CA ALA A 99 3.18 -5.64 -1.15
C ALA A 99 2.88 -6.62 -2.30
N LYS A 100 3.42 -6.38 -3.50
CA LYS A 100 3.27 -7.25 -4.68
C LYS A 100 3.79 -8.65 -4.38
N LYS A 101 5.05 -8.76 -3.96
CA LYS A 101 5.68 -10.04 -3.61
C LYS A 101 4.90 -10.76 -2.51
N TYR A 102 4.47 -10.03 -1.49
CA TYR A 102 3.69 -10.61 -0.41
C TYR A 102 2.36 -11.18 -0.92
N LEU A 103 1.59 -10.43 -1.70
CA LEU A 103 0.32 -10.89 -2.29
C LEU A 103 0.53 -12.15 -3.13
N TYR A 104 1.49 -12.11 -4.06
CA TYR A 104 1.73 -13.20 -5.02
C TYR A 104 2.17 -14.50 -4.37
N THR A 105 2.89 -14.40 -3.24
CA THR A 105 3.36 -15.57 -2.49
C THR A 105 2.29 -16.12 -1.54
N ASN A 106 1.28 -15.32 -1.17
CA ASN A 106 0.37 -15.63 -0.06
C ASN A 106 -1.11 -15.62 -0.44
N VAL A 107 -1.45 -15.83 -1.71
CA VAL A 107 -2.84 -15.79 -2.21
C VAL A 107 -3.75 -16.76 -1.43
N ASP A 108 -3.32 -18.01 -1.23
CA ASP A 108 -4.12 -19.00 -0.49
C ASP A 108 -4.34 -18.57 0.97
N LYS A 109 -3.29 -18.08 1.65
CA LYS A 109 -3.39 -17.59 3.04
C LYS A 109 -4.34 -16.40 3.16
N ILE A 110 -4.27 -15.45 2.22
CA ILE A 110 -5.16 -14.29 2.20
C ILE A 110 -6.61 -14.76 1.94
N TYR A 111 -6.82 -15.75 1.07
CA TYR A 111 -8.14 -16.32 0.85
C TYR A 111 -8.71 -16.91 2.14
N ASP A 112 -7.95 -17.75 2.83
CA ASP A 112 -8.39 -18.44 4.05
C ASP A 112 -8.71 -17.44 5.17
N LEU A 113 -7.96 -16.35 5.25
CA LEU A 113 -8.17 -15.28 6.23
C LEU A 113 -9.51 -14.55 6.05
N TYR A 114 -9.94 -14.34 4.80
CA TYR A 114 -11.17 -13.61 4.48
C TYR A 114 -12.38 -14.50 4.20
N GLY A 115 -12.13 -15.76 3.87
CA GLY A 115 -13.14 -16.75 3.53
C GLY A 115 -13.66 -16.65 2.08
N PRO A 116 -14.40 -17.67 1.64
CA PRO A 116 -14.69 -17.92 0.23
C PRO A 116 -15.61 -16.91 -0.44
N LYS A 117 -16.34 -16.09 0.31
CA LYS A 117 -17.30 -15.11 -0.25
C LYS A 117 -16.72 -13.70 -0.42
N ASN A 118 -15.44 -13.49 -0.09
CA ASN A 118 -14.82 -12.18 -0.16
C ASN A 118 -14.09 -11.96 -1.49
N GLN A 119 -14.12 -10.73 -1.99
CA GLN A 119 -13.44 -10.27 -3.19
C GLN A 119 -12.07 -9.63 -2.88
N GLN A 120 -11.55 -9.78 -1.66
CA GLN A 120 -10.39 -9.01 -1.18
C GLN A 120 -9.12 -9.26 -1.98
N ILE A 121 -8.90 -10.49 -2.45
CA ILE A 121 -7.76 -10.82 -3.30
C ILE A 121 -7.81 -10.00 -4.59
N VAL A 122 -8.99 -9.91 -5.22
CA VAL A 122 -9.15 -9.11 -6.44
C VAL A 122 -8.94 -7.63 -6.15
N LYS A 123 -9.41 -7.13 -5.00
CA LYS A 123 -9.13 -5.73 -4.58
C LYS A 123 -7.64 -5.46 -4.40
N TYR A 124 -6.88 -6.40 -3.83
CA TYR A 124 -5.43 -6.29 -3.72
C TYR A 124 -4.74 -6.38 -5.08
N LEU A 125 -5.19 -7.29 -5.95
CA LEU A 125 -4.73 -7.35 -7.34
C LEU A 125 -4.98 -6.04 -8.07
N SER A 126 -6.14 -5.40 -7.91
CA SER A 126 -6.43 -4.07 -8.49
C SER A 126 -5.49 -2.97 -7.99
N GLN A 127 -5.07 -3.03 -6.72
CA GLN A 127 -4.11 -2.06 -6.16
C GLN A 127 -2.68 -2.26 -6.69
N ILE A 128 -2.31 -3.49 -6.99
CA ILE A 128 -1.03 -3.79 -7.64
C ILE A 128 -1.10 -3.42 -9.13
N SER A 129 -2.18 -3.79 -9.81
CA SER A 129 -2.32 -3.60 -11.26
C SER A 129 -2.43 -2.13 -11.67
N SER A 130 -2.96 -1.27 -10.80
CA SER A 130 -3.02 0.17 -11.04
C SER A 130 -1.66 0.87 -11.16
N GLN A 131 -0.59 0.21 -10.73
CA GLN A 131 0.77 0.76 -10.75
C GLN A 131 1.69 0.10 -11.79
N ILE A 132 1.24 -0.96 -12.46
CA ILE A 132 2.00 -1.63 -13.51
C ILE A 132 2.13 -0.70 -14.72
N VAL A 133 3.36 -0.52 -15.19
CA VAL A 133 3.70 0.32 -16.35
C VAL A 133 4.68 -0.35 -17.32
N ASN A 134 5.08 -1.59 -17.07
CA ASN A 134 6.01 -2.37 -17.91
C ASN A 134 5.46 -3.77 -18.21
N GLU A 135 5.98 -4.40 -19.27
CA GLU A 135 5.51 -5.67 -19.79
C GLU A 135 5.84 -6.87 -18.89
N ASP A 136 6.95 -6.82 -18.16
CA ASP A 136 7.37 -7.90 -17.28
C ASP A 136 6.39 -8.04 -16.11
N GLU A 137 6.01 -6.93 -15.49
CA GLU A 137 5.01 -6.94 -14.43
C GLU A 137 3.60 -7.29 -14.91
N LEU A 138 3.23 -6.89 -16.13
CA LEU A 138 1.96 -7.33 -16.72
C LEU A 138 1.94 -8.86 -16.89
N ARG A 139 3.06 -9.46 -17.31
CA ARG A 139 3.21 -10.91 -17.43
C ARG A 139 3.06 -11.59 -16.07
N GLU A 140 3.79 -11.13 -15.04
CA GLU A 140 3.69 -11.66 -13.68
C GLU A 140 2.26 -11.58 -13.13
N PHE A 141 1.58 -10.44 -13.35
CA PHE A 141 0.19 -10.26 -12.94
C PHE A 141 -0.74 -11.28 -13.59
N ASN A 142 -0.59 -11.52 -14.89
CA ASN A 142 -1.40 -12.49 -15.63
C ASN A 142 -1.13 -13.92 -15.15
N GLU A 143 0.12 -14.30 -14.89
CA GLU A 143 0.48 -15.62 -14.37
C GLU A 143 -0.18 -15.88 -13.00
N ILE A 144 -0.10 -14.92 -12.07
CA ILE A 144 -0.73 -15.03 -10.75
C ILE A 144 -2.24 -15.13 -10.86
N LYS A 145 -2.84 -14.32 -11.73
CA LYS A 145 -4.27 -14.35 -11.99
C LYS A 145 -4.71 -15.70 -12.53
N GLU A 146 -4.08 -16.20 -13.59
CA GLU A 146 -4.42 -17.47 -14.23
C GLU A 146 -4.28 -18.64 -13.25
N LYS A 147 -3.16 -18.68 -12.51
CA LYS A 147 -2.91 -19.69 -11.48
C LYS A 147 -4.02 -19.79 -10.44
N HIS A 148 -4.61 -18.67 -10.05
CA HIS A 148 -5.61 -18.61 -8.98
C HIS A 148 -7.05 -18.37 -9.47
N TYR A 149 -7.27 -18.30 -10.79
CA TYR A 149 -8.55 -17.88 -11.39
C TYR A 149 -9.71 -18.77 -10.95
N GLU A 150 -9.64 -20.07 -11.22
CA GLU A 150 -10.73 -21.02 -10.96
C GLU A 150 -11.05 -21.13 -9.47
N LYS A 151 -10.01 -21.09 -8.61
CA LYS A 151 -10.16 -21.29 -7.18
C LYS A 151 -10.72 -20.06 -6.48
N TYR A 152 -10.25 -18.87 -6.84
CA TYR A 152 -10.42 -17.66 -6.01
C TYR A 152 -11.02 -16.46 -6.73
N LEU A 153 -10.80 -16.30 -8.03
CA LEU A 153 -11.08 -15.04 -8.73
C LEU A 153 -12.35 -15.10 -9.59
N LYS A 154 -12.76 -16.29 -10.04
CA LYS A 154 -13.90 -16.53 -10.94
C LYS A 154 -15.21 -15.90 -10.49
N GLN A 155 -15.44 -15.77 -9.19
CA GLN A 155 -16.65 -15.17 -8.61
C GLN A 155 -16.67 -13.62 -8.65
N SER A 156 -15.57 -12.98 -9.02
CA SER A 156 -15.38 -11.52 -8.98
C SER A 156 -15.11 -10.92 -10.36
N GLN A 157 -15.78 -11.44 -11.40
CA GLN A 157 -15.47 -11.17 -12.81
C GLN A 157 -15.38 -9.68 -13.14
N ILE A 158 -16.34 -8.87 -12.69
CA ILE A 158 -16.38 -7.43 -13.01
C ILE A 158 -15.14 -6.71 -12.46
N LEU A 159 -14.81 -6.94 -11.18
CA LEU A 159 -13.65 -6.32 -10.55
C LEU A 159 -12.33 -6.85 -11.13
N LEU A 160 -12.31 -8.14 -11.51
CA LEU A 160 -11.15 -8.76 -12.13
C LEU A 160 -10.89 -8.18 -13.51
N GLN A 161 -11.92 -8.01 -14.32
CA GLN A 161 -11.81 -7.38 -15.64
C GLN A 161 -11.23 -5.96 -15.53
N GLN A 162 -11.71 -5.16 -14.58
CA GLN A 162 -11.14 -3.83 -14.33
C GLN A 162 -9.66 -3.89 -13.93
N ALA A 163 -9.30 -4.88 -13.10
CA ALA A 163 -7.92 -5.09 -12.70
C ALA A 163 -7.01 -5.50 -13.88
N GLU A 164 -7.55 -6.19 -14.91
CA GLU A 164 -6.86 -6.59 -16.13
C GLU A 164 -6.71 -5.45 -17.15
N GLU A 165 -7.74 -4.62 -17.31
CA GLU A 165 -7.75 -3.50 -18.26
C GLU A 165 -6.81 -2.37 -17.83
N THR A 166 -6.77 -2.07 -16.54
CA THR A 166 -5.96 -0.97 -15.97
C THR A 166 -4.49 -0.99 -16.39
N PRO A 167 -3.72 -2.09 -16.21
CA PRO A 167 -2.31 -2.10 -16.58
C PRO A 167 -2.09 -1.96 -18.10
N GLN A 168 -3.03 -2.41 -18.94
CA GLN A 168 -2.95 -2.21 -20.39
C GLN A 168 -3.08 -0.72 -20.76
N ILE A 169 -4.01 -0.02 -20.11
CA ILE A 169 -4.19 1.43 -20.27
C ILE A 169 -2.94 2.17 -19.80
N ASN A 170 -2.38 1.78 -18.64
CA ASN A 170 -1.15 2.37 -18.10
C ASN A 170 0.02 2.20 -19.07
N LEU A 171 0.23 1.00 -19.61
CA LEU A 171 1.27 0.70 -20.60
C LEU A 171 1.10 1.53 -21.86
N GLN A 172 -0.13 1.62 -22.38
CA GLN A 172 -0.41 2.46 -23.54
C GLN A 172 -0.09 3.93 -23.24
N TRP A 173 -0.55 4.45 -22.10
CA TRP A 173 -0.28 5.83 -21.71
C TRP A 173 1.22 6.07 -21.56
N HIS A 174 1.94 5.18 -20.88
CA HIS A 174 3.37 5.28 -20.66
C HIS A 174 4.13 5.35 -21.99
N ARG A 175 3.85 4.43 -22.92
CA ARG A 175 4.51 4.38 -24.25
C ARG A 175 4.33 5.66 -25.06
N HIS A 176 3.17 6.31 -24.98
CA HIS A 176 2.87 7.48 -25.81
C HIS A 176 3.26 8.81 -25.15
N ASN A 177 3.25 8.89 -23.82
CA ASN A 177 3.31 10.15 -23.10
C ASN A 177 4.55 10.31 -22.22
N PHE A 178 5.21 9.22 -21.81
CA PHE A 178 6.28 9.28 -20.82
C PHE A 178 7.45 10.17 -21.25
N GLU A 179 7.94 10.01 -22.47
CA GLU A 179 9.04 10.81 -23.02
C GLU A 179 8.69 12.30 -23.10
N LEU A 180 7.50 12.63 -23.61
CA LEU A 180 7.03 14.01 -23.71
C LEU A 180 6.91 14.66 -22.33
N VAL A 181 6.31 13.97 -21.36
CA VAL A 181 6.16 14.49 -19.99
C VAL A 181 7.53 14.66 -19.32
N SER A 182 8.45 13.71 -19.51
CA SER A 182 9.80 13.79 -18.96
C SER A 182 10.56 15.02 -19.50
N GLN A 183 10.52 15.22 -20.83
CA GLN A 183 11.11 16.41 -21.46
C GLN A 183 10.52 17.71 -20.92
N LEU A 184 9.18 17.80 -20.82
CA LEU A 184 8.51 19.01 -20.30
C LEU A 184 8.88 19.32 -18.84
N LEU A 185 9.15 18.30 -18.02
CA LEU A 185 9.56 18.48 -16.63
C LEU A 185 11.03 18.90 -16.53
N ASP A 186 11.90 18.34 -17.38
CA ASP A 186 13.33 18.69 -17.44
C ASP A 186 13.55 20.12 -17.95
N GLU A 187 12.86 20.50 -19.02
CA GLU A 187 12.92 21.85 -19.61
C GLU A 187 12.44 22.93 -18.65
N ARG A 188 11.48 22.59 -17.78
CA ARG A 188 10.87 23.54 -16.85
C ARG A 188 11.67 23.81 -15.59
N GLN A 189 12.88 23.23 -15.41
CA GLN A 189 13.75 23.35 -14.22
C GLN A 189 13.07 24.14 -13.10
N TYR A 190 12.27 23.45 -12.29
CA TYR A 190 11.40 24.05 -11.27
C TYR A 190 12.22 25.05 -10.42
N GLN A 191 12.17 26.33 -10.77
CA GLN A 191 12.80 27.39 -9.98
C GLN A 191 11.93 27.53 -8.75
N VAL A 192 12.31 26.85 -7.66
CA VAL A 192 11.72 27.08 -6.35
C VAL A 192 11.82 28.58 -6.08
N PRO A 193 10.70 29.32 -5.94
CA PRO A 193 10.77 30.72 -5.53
C PRO A 193 11.53 30.75 -4.21
N LYS A 194 12.64 31.50 -4.16
CA LYS A 194 13.25 31.82 -2.86
C LYS A 194 12.18 32.55 -2.07
N ALA A 195 11.81 32.01 -0.92
CA ALA A 195 10.92 32.71 0.00
C ALA A 195 11.65 33.98 0.48
N ASP A 196 11.03 35.14 0.25
CA ASP A 196 11.40 36.42 0.84
C ASP A 196 11.10 36.45 2.34
#